data_AF-X1QP72-F1
#
_entry.id   AF-X1QP72-F1
#
_cell.length_a   1.000
_cell.length_b   1.000
_cell.length_c   1.000
_cell.angle_alpha   90.00
_cell.angle_beta   90.00
_cell.angle_gamma   90.00
#
_symmetry.space_group_name_H-M   'P 1'
#
loop_
_entity.id
_entity.type
_entity.pdbx_description
1 polymer ?
#
loop_
_entity_poly.entity_id
_entity_poly.type
_entity_poly.pdbx_seq_one_letter_code
_entity_poly.pdbx_strand_id
1 'polypeptide(L)'
;MMRRDALSPFISVPDTIGELLLAVGASVPFGTKGKIHVTGRNDMTTPQEMGCEWVVKDPDGRVVEEHTNDWAGWPWPTDVDPDDTHEFISFLDEGFDLNKAGDWTISISLFMNSASPVMVDSYDGVLCRVIEEYKGKIIEMELEYDSVRGDIPVY
;
A
#
# COMPACT_ATOMS: atom_id res chain seq x y z
N MET A 1 6.47 34.28 24.53
CA MET A 1 7.78 33.64 24.77
C MET A 1 7.52 32.30 25.43
N MET A 2 7.56 31.21 24.67
CA MET A 2 7.40 29.85 25.17
C MET A 2 8.51 28.97 24.57
N ARG A 3 9.07 28.14 25.44
CA ARG A 3 10.32 27.38 25.29
C ARG A 3 10.19 26.31 24.21
N ARG A 4 11.25 26.13 23.43
CA ARG A 4 11.49 24.95 22.61
C ARG A 4 12.18 23.92 23.50
N ASP A 5 11.43 22.97 24.03
CA ASP A 5 12.01 21.78 24.62
C ASP A 5 12.15 20.72 23.52
N ALA A 6 13.39 20.27 23.32
CA ALA A 6 13.77 19.27 22.35
C ALA A 6 13.09 17.93 22.68
N LEU A 7 12.34 17.39 21.72
CA LEU A 7 12.06 15.96 21.64
C LEU A 7 12.86 15.42 20.46
N SER A 8 14.04 14.90 20.78
CA SER A 8 14.79 14.01 19.89
C SER A 8 13.88 12.85 19.48
N PRO A 9 13.74 12.51 18.17
CA PRO A 9 13.08 11.29 17.79
C PRO A 9 13.98 10.12 18.20
N PHE A 10 13.65 9.47 19.32
CA PHE A 10 14.15 8.14 19.59
C PHE A 10 13.49 7.19 18.61
N ILE A 11 14.21 6.81 17.55
CA ILE A 11 13.91 5.60 16.80
C ILE A 11 14.32 4.44 17.72
N SER A 12 13.33 3.67 18.19
CA SER A 12 13.60 2.35 18.75
C SER A 12 14.19 1.50 17.63
N VAL A 13 15.43 1.05 17.78
CA VAL A 13 16.01 0.02 16.91
C VAL A 13 15.21 -1.25 17.20
N PRO A 14 14.53 -1.85 16.20
CA PRO A 14 13.76 -3.06 16.44
C PRO A 14 14.71 -4.25 16.65
N ASP A 15 14.44 -5.05 17.69
CA ASP A 15 15.31 -6.15 18.12
C ASP A 15 15.05 -7.46 17.33
N THR A 16 14.13 -7.45 16.36
CA THR A 16 13.83 -8.61 15.54
C THR A 16 13.62 -8.28 14.06
N ILE A 17 14.00 -9.21 13.18
CA ILE A 17 13.80 -9.11 11.72
C ILE A 17 12.32 -8.95 11.36
N GLY A 18 11.40 -9.44 12.21
CA GLY A 18 9.95 -9.29 12.04
C GLY A 18 9.45 -7.86 12.26
N GLU A 19 10.09 -7.08 13.13
CA GLU A 19 9.72 -5.67 13.37
C GLU A 19 10.35 -4.71 12.34
N LEU A 20 11.50 -5.08 11.76
CA LEU A 20 12.12 -4.32 10.66
C LEU A 20 11.23 -4.31 9.39
N LEU A 21 10.36 -5.32 9.23
CA LEU A 21 9.42 -5.46 8.11
C LEU A 21 8.17 -4.57 8.25
N LEU A 22 7.89 -4.01 9.42
CA LEU A 22 6.70 -3.18 9.67
C LEU A 22 6.91 -1.69 9.36
N ALA A 23 8.14 -1.28 9.00
CA ALA A 23 8.47 0.11 8.68
C ALA A 23 8.30 0.49 7.18
N VAL A 24 7.85 -0.44 6.32
CA VAL A 24 7.59 -0.18 4.88
C VAL A 24 6.30 -0.89 4.47
N GLY A 25 5.18 -0.16 4.50
CA GLY A 25 3.86 -0.66 4.11
C GLY A 25 3.34 -1.76 5.03
N ALA A 26 2.03 -1.93 5.16
CA ALA A 26 1.49 -3.10 5.85
C ALA A 26 1.99 -4.38 5.14
N SER A 27 2.49 -5.36 5.91
CA SER A 27 2.78 -6.70 5.38
C SER A 27 1.47 -7.44 5.17
N VAL A 28 1.11 -7.73 3.91
CA VAL A 28 -0.19 -8.32 3.55
C VAL A 28 -0.01 -9.81 3.22
N PRO A 29 -0.85 -10.72 3.74
CA PRO A 29 -0.76 -12.14 3.39
C PRO A 29 -1.02 -12.39 1.91
N PHE A 30 -0.26 -13.33 1.35
CA PHE A 30 -0.43 -13.81 -0.03
C PHE A 30 -1.85 -14.33 -0.30
N GLY A 31 -2.41 -13.95 -1.45
CA GLY A 31 -3.71 -14.44 -1.93
C GLY A 31 -4.92 -13.72 -1.32
N THR A 32 -4.69 -12.60 -0.65
CA THR A 32 -5.76 -11.70 -0.19
C THR A 32 -6.21 -10.77 -1.30
N LYS A 33 -7.36 -10.09 -1.10
CA LYS A 33 -7.89 -9.09 -2.02
C LYS A 33 -7.52 -7.68 -1.57
N GLY A 34 -7.06 -6.85 -2.50
CA GLY A 34 -6.86 -5.42 -2.31
C GLY A 34 -8.09 -4.62 -2.77
N LYS A 35 -8.41 -3.55 -2.05
CA LYS A 35 -9.37 -2.51 -2.44
C LYS A 35 -8.82 -1.16 -2.08
N ILE A 36 -9.03 -0.18 -2.94
CA ILE A 36 -8.60 1.20 -2.74
C ILE A 36 -9.78 2.04 -2.28
N HIS A 37 -9.53 2.83 -1.24
CA HIS A 37 -10.42 3.89 -0.76
C HIS A 37 -9.58 5.16 -0.66
N VAL A 38 -10.00 6.22 -1.34
CA VAL A 38 -9.37 7.53 -1.28
C VAL A 38 -10.42 8.52 -0.79
N THR A 39 -10.10 9.31 0.23
CA THR A 39 -10.97 10.40 0.69
C THR A 39 -10.30 11.73 0.40
N GLY A 40 -10.93 12.53 -0.45
CA GLY A 40 -10.53 13.93 -0.68
C GLY A 40 -11.35 14.88 0.20
N ARG A 41 -10.76 15.99 0.63
CA ARG A 41 -11.44 17.05 1.40
C ARG A 41 -11.36 18.38 0.64
N ASN A 42 -12.46 19.12 0.59
CA ASN A 42 -12.47 20.47 0.04
C ASN A 42 -12.20 21.50 1.17
N ASP A 43 -10.96 21.98 1.24
CA ASP A 43 -10.55 23.00 2.22
C ASP A 43 -10.75 24.45 1.72
N MET A 44 -11.34 24.62 0.53
CA MET A 44 -11.63 25.94 -0.04
C MET A 44 -12.88 26.55 0.61
N THR A 45 -13.04 27.87 0.50
CA THR A 45 -14.24 28.58 0.99
C THR A 45 -15.43 28.50 0.02
N THR A 46 -15.28 27.81 -1.11
CA THR A 46 -16.31 27.68 -2.15
C THR A 46 -16.50 26.20 -2.51
N PRO A 47 -17.71 25.80 -2.95
CA PRO A 47 -17.93 24.48 -3.53
C PRO A 47 -16.99 24.26 -4.72
N GLN A 48 -16.52 23.02 -4.90
CA GLN A 48 -15.57 22.68 -5.94
C GLN A 48 -15.74 21.23 -6.40
N GLU A 49 -15.85 21.02 -7.72
CA GLU A 49 -15.77 19.67 -8.31
C GLU A 49 -14.43 19.02 -7.95
N MET A 50 -14.49 17.75 -7.53
CA MET A 50 -13.33 16.96 -7.12
C MET A 50 -13.29 15.65 -7.90
N GLY A 51 -12.11 15.25 -8.36
CA GLY A 51 -11.91 13.99 -9.07
C GLY A 51 -10.71 13.23 -8.55
N CYS A 52 -10.67 11.93 -8.81
CA CYS A 52 -9.60 11.04 -8.38
C CYS A 52 -9.25 10.03 -9.46
N GLU A 53 -7.95 9.75 -9.62
CA GLU A 53 -7.45 8.67 -10.45
C GLU A 53 -6.38 7.89 -9.69
N TRP A 54 -6.30 6.59 -9.93
CA TRP A 54 -5.18 5.79 -9.44
C TRP A 54 -4.81 4.62 -10.34
N VAL A 55 -3.58 4.16 -10.18
CA VAL A 55 -3.05 2.98 -10.84
C VAL A 55 -2.32 2.13 -9.80
N VAL A 56 -2.71 0.87 -9.68
CA VAL A 56 -2.01 -0.12 -8.85
C VAL A 56 -1.18 -1.03 -9.73
N LYS A 57 0.08 -1.26 -9.36
CA LYS A 57 0.98 -2.18 -10.06
C LYS A 57 1.48 -3.29 -9.15
N ASP A 58 1.60 -4.48 -9.74
CA ASP A 58 2.22 -5.63 -9.12
C ASP A 58 3.75 -5.47 -8.96
N PRO A 59 4.43 -6.38 -8.24
CA PRO A 59 5.89 -6.32 -8.06
C PRO A 59 6.73 -6.39 -9.34
N ASP A 60 6.17 -6.81 -10.47
CA ASP A 60 6.85 -6.80 -11.77
C ASP A 60 6.55 -5.51 -12.55
N GLY A 61 5.78 -4.58 -11.97
CA GLY A 61 5.35 -3.33 -12.59
C GLY A 61 4.14 -3.45 -13.51
N ARG A 62 3.41 -4.58 -13.51
CA ARG A 62 2.18 -4.73 -14.32
C ARG A 62 1.01 -4.03 -13.64
N VAL A 63 0.24 -3.26 -14.40
CA VAL A 63 -1.01 -2.65 -13.90
C VAL A 63 -2.02 -3.75 -13.62
N VAL A 64 -2.53 -3.77 -12.38
CA VAL A 64 -3.57 -4.71 -11.93
C VAL A 64 -4.91 -4.02 -11.69
N GLU A 65 -4.89 -2.71 -11.44
CA GLU A 65 -6.05 -1.85 -11.33
C GLU A 65 -5.70 -0.49 -11.89
N GLU A 66 -6.62 0.07 -12.66
CA GLU A 66 -6.57 1.42 -13.19
C GLU A 66 -7.96 2.02 -13.01
N HIS A 67 -8.02 3.13 -12.28
CA HIS A 67 -9.23 3.86 -11.95
C HIS A 67 -9.06 5.27 -12.48
N THR A 68 -9.89 5.64 -13.44
CA THR A 68 -9.73 6.88 -14.22
C THR A 68 -11.04 7.63 -14.31
N ASN A 69 -10.99 8.95 -14.44
CA ASN A 69 -12.16 9.79 -14.68
C ASN A 69 -13.29 9.60 -13.64
N ASP A 70 -12.92 9.41 -12.38
CA ASP A 70 -13.88 9.34 -11.27
C ASP A 70 -14.03 10.72 -10.65
N TRP A 71 -15.24 11.28 -10.73
CA TRP A 71 -15.58 12.61 -10.23
C TRP A 71 -16.67 12.49 -9.18
N ALA A 72 -16.56 13.33 -8.15
CA ALA A 72 -17.60 13.47 -7.16
C ALA A 72 -18.92 13.81 -7.85
N GLY A 73 -19.92 12.96 -7.68
CA GLY A 73 -21.20 13.10 -8.37
C GLY A 73 -21.35 12.12 -9.52
N TRP A 74 -22.40 11.30 -9.46
CA TRP A 74 -22.82 10.42 -10.54
C TRP A 74 -24.28 10.71 -10.91
N PRO A 75 -24.67 10.73 -12.20
CA PRO A 75 -23.87 10.45 -13.40
C PRO A 75 -23.11 11.67 -13.95
N TRP A 76 -23.15 12.80 -13.25
CA TRP A 76 -22.49 14.04 -13.64
C TRP A 76 -21.70 14.60 -12.45
N PRO A 77 -20.56 15.25 -12.68
CA PRO A 77 -19.82 15.92 -11.61
C PRO A 77 -20.70 16.89 -10.82
N THR A 78 -20.50 16.89 -9.52
CA THR A 78 -21.11 17.78 -8.54
C THR A 78 -20.03 18.37 -7.66
N ASP A 79 -20.30 19.56 -7.13
CA ASP A 79 -19.38 20.19 -6.19
C ASP A 79 -19.36 19.46 -4.84
N VAL A 80 -18.17 19.39 -4.26
CA VAL A 80 -17.99 19.10 -2.83
C VAL A 80 -18.02 20.44 -2.10
N ASP A 81 -18.89 20.58 -1.09
CA ASP A 81 -19.03 21.82 -0.33
C ASP A 81 -17.77 22.13 0.51
N PRO A 82 -17.58 23.39 0.95
CA PRO A 82 -16.51 23.75 1.88
C PRO A 82 -16.50 22.87 3.13
N ASP A 83 -15.32 22.45 3.54
CA ASP A 83 -15.04 21.59 4.70
C ASP A 83 -15.53 20.13 4.59
N ASP A 84 -16.27 19.78 3.55
CA ASP A 84 -16.77 18.42 3.28
C ASP A 84 -15.72 17.52 2.59
N THR A 85 -16.01 16.22 2.62
CA THR A 85 -15.19 15.17 2.01
C THR A 85 -15.96 14.39 0.96
N HIS A 86 -15.24 13.87 -0.03
CA HIS A 86 -15.74 12.87 -0.97
C HIS A 86 -14.92 11.59 -0.91
N GLU A 87 -15.59 10.44 -0.91
CA GLU A 87 -14.97 9.12 -0.92
C GLU A 87 -15.00 8.53 -2.34
N PHE A 88 -13.82 8.15 -2.84
CA PHE A 88 -13.62 7.41 -4.07
C PHE A 88 -13.23 5.98 -3.73
N ILE A 89 -13.90 5.00 -4.33
CA ILE A 89 -13.73 3.57 -4.02
C ILE A 89 -13.50 2.80 -5.32
N SER A 90 -12.62 1.80 -5.29
CA SER A 90 -12.43 0.85 -6.41
C SER A 90 -13.76 0.34 -6.97
N PHE A 91 -13.90 0.39 -8.30
CA PHE A 91 -15.06 -0.15 -9.01
C PHE A 91 -15.16 -1.69 -8.95
N LEU A 92 -14.07 -2.38 -8.61
CA LEU A 92 -14.07 -3.83 -8.50
C LEU A 92 -14.76 -4.25 -7.19
N ASP A 93 -16.02 -4.70 -7.29
CA ASP A 93 -16.78 -5.25 -6.17
C ASP A 93 -16.02 -6.37 -5.42
N GLU A 94 -15.17 -7.12 -6.14
CA GLU A 94 -14.35 -8.21 -5.57
C GLU A 94 -12.91 -7.80 -5.22
N GLY A 95 -12.46 -6.61 -5.62
CA GLY A 95 -11.07 -6.16 -5.48
C GLY A 95 -10.07 -6.91 -6.38
N PHE A 96 -8.81 -6.49 -6.36
CA PHE A 96 -7.71 -7.11 -7.12
C PHE A 96 -6.97 -8.16 -6.30
N ASP A 97 -6.36 -9.15 -6.97
CA ASP A 97 -5.65 -10.25 -6.33
C ASP A 97 -4.22 -9.89 -5.94
N LEU A 98 -3.90 -9.94 -4.64
CA LEU A 98 -2.55 -9.82 -4.12
C LEU A 98 -1.84 -11.18 -4.15
N ASN A 99 -1.61 -11.68 -5.37
CA ASN A 99 -1.15 -13.05 -5.66
C ASN A 99 0.35 -13.16 -5.98
N LYS A 100 1.13 -12.15 -5.59
CA LYS A 100 2.58 -12.12 -5.83
C LYS A 100 3.28 -11.50 -4.65
N ALA A 101 4.33 -12.16 -4.17
CA ALA A 101 5.19 -11.63 -3.13
C ALA A 101 6.04 -10.45 -3.65
N GLY A 102 6.29 -9.48 -2.78
CA GLY A 102 7.05 -8.28 -3.11
C GLY A 102 6.26 -6.99 -2.89
N ASP A 103 6.83 -5.88 -3.35
CA ASP A 103 6.24 -4.55 -3.21
C ASP A 103 5.22 -4.29 -4.31
N TRP A 104 4.00 -4.00 -3.89
CA TRP A 104 2.95 -3.50 -4.76
C TRP A 104 2.95 -1.98 -4.67
N THR A 105 2.78 -1.30 -5.81
CA THR A 105 2.87 0.16 -5.86
C THR A 105 1.53 0.77 -6.26
N ILE A 106 1.31 2.01 -5.85
CA ILE A 106 0.15 2.80 -6.24
C ILE A 106 0.58 4.23 -6.56
N SER A 107 0.01 4.76 -7.64
CA SER A 107 0.01 6.19 -7.93
C SER A 107 -1.42 6.72 -7.85
N ILE A 108 -1.65 7.79 -7.10
CA ILE A 108 -2.94 8.46 -6.91
C ILE A 108 -2.79 9.92 -7.34
N SER A 109 -3.79 10.46 -8.03
CA SER A 109 -3.88 11.87 -8.40
C SER A 109 -5.27 12.40 -8.03
N LEU A 110 -5.30 13.51 -7.28
CA LEU A 110 -6.52 14.22 -6.92
C LEU A 110 -6.66 15.47 -7.79
N PHE A 111 -7.85 15.73 -8.30
CA PHE A 111 -8.13 16.78 -9.27
C PHE A 111 -9.27 17.69 -8.82
N MET A 112 -9.31 18.88 -9.41
CA MET A 112 -10.45 19.77 -9.41
C MET A 112 -10.80 20.24 -10.84
N ASN A 113 -12.02 20.74 -11.05
CA ASN A 113 -12.54 21.28 -12.31
C ASN A 113 -12.64 20.25 -13.46
N SER A 114 -13.70 19.45 -13.52
CA SER A 114 -13.88 18.35 -14.49
C SER A 114 -13.77 18.78 -15.96
N ALA A 115 -14.24 19.97 -16.31
CA ALA A 115 -14.16 20.50 -17.68
C ALA A 115 -12.73 20.92 -18.11
N SER A 116 -11.85 21.19 -17.14
CA SER A 116 -10.44 21.52 -17.36
C SER A 116 -9.62 21.08 -16.14
N PRO A 117 -9.37 19.77 -15.99
CA PRO A 117 -8.85 19.21 -14.75
C PRO A 117 -7.51 19.81 -14.33
N VAL A 118 -7.42 20.17 -13.05
CA VAL A 118 -6.20 20.63 -12.40
C VAL A 118 -5.87 19.65 -11.29
N MET A 119 -4.69 19.02 -11.35
CA MET A 119 -4.20 18.15 -10.28
C MET A 119 -3.83 19.01 -9.07
N VAL A 120 -4.41 18.71 -7.91
CA VAL A 120 -4.22 19.45 -6.66
C VAL A 120 -3.35 18.71 -5.66
N ASP A 121 -3.32 17.38 -5.73
CA ASP A 121 -2.44 16.54 -4.91
C ASP A 121 -2.15 15.21 -5.61
N SER A 122 -1.09 14.53 -5.17
CA SER A 122 -0.70 13.23 -5.70
C SER A 122 0.12 12.41 -4.71
N TYR A 123 0.00 11.10 -4.80
CA TYR A 123 0.84 10.15 -4.08
C TYR A 123 1.43 9.14 -5.08
N ASP A 124 2.72 8.83 -4.96
CA ASP A 124 3.37 7.75 -5.70
C ASP A 124 4.27 6.97 -4.73
N GLY A 125 4.03 5.68 -4.57
CA GLY A 125 4.80 4.87 -3.65
C GLY A 125 4.33 3.43 -3.48
N VAL A 126 4.82 2.82 -2.40
CA VAL A 126 4.48 1.44 -2.02
C VAL A 126 3.09 1.43 -1.39
N LEU A 127 2.17 0.69 -2.00
CA LEU A 127 0.86 0.40 -1.44
C LEU A 127 0.99 -0.57 -0.25
N CYS A 128 1.62 -1.71 -0.48
CA CYS A 128 1.87 -2.74 0.52
C CYS A 128 3.00 -3.66 0.07
N ARG A 129 3.51 -4.46 1.02
CA ARG A 129 4.41 -5.58 0.71
C ARG A 129 3.69 -6.88 0.98
N VAL A 130 3.54 -7.70 -0.06
CA VAL A 130 3.00 -9.05 0.11
C VAL A 130 4.12 -9.99 0.50
N ILE A 131 3.91 -10.70 1.60
CA ILE A 131 4.83 -11.75 2.06
C ILE A 131 4.21 -13.11 1.77
N GLU A 132 5.01 -14.01 1.20
CA GLU A 132 4.63 -15.41 1.10
C GLU A 132 4.78 -16.04 2.49
N GLU A 133 3.65 -16.34 3.13
CA GLU A 133 3.67 -17.19 4.31
C GLU A 133 4.00 -18.62 3.86
N TYR A 134 5.17 -19.12 4.25
CA TYR A 134 5.51 -20.52 4.05
C TYR A 134 4.48 -21.41 4.76
N LYS A 135 3.62 -22.08 3.98
CA LYS A 135 2.69 -23.08 4.52
C LYS A 135 3.45 -24.32 4.95
N GLY A 136 3.78 -24.41 6.23
CA GLY A 136 4.41 -25.59 6.82
C GLY A 136 5.11 -25.30 8.13
N LYS A 137 5.57 -26.37 8.79
CA LYS A 137 6.48 -26.28 9.93
C LYS A 137 7.72 -27.08 9.56
N ILE A 138 8.90 -26.53 9.81
CA ILE A 138 10.10 -27.36 9.94
C ILE A 138 9.90 -28.11 11.26
N ILE A 139 9.52 -29.38 11.17
CA ILE A 139 9.15 -30.20 12.34
C ILE A 139 10.33 -30.97 12.92
N GLU A 140 11.47 -31.00 12.22
CA GLU A 140 12.59 -31.84 12.59
C GLU A 140 13.91 -31.22 12.10
N MET A 141 14.88 -31.18 13.01
CA MET A 141 16.29 -30.93 12.73
C MET A 141 17.06 -31.98 13.53
N GLU A 142 17.78 -32.88 12.86
CA GLU A 142 18.64 -33.87 13.49
C GLU A 142 20.09 -33.63 13.06
N LEU A 143 21.00 -33.60 14.03
CA LEU A 143 22.44 -33.61 13.80
C LEU A 143 22.97 -34.97 14.27
N GLU A 144 23.30 -35.85 13.32
CA GLU A 144 24.01 -37.11 13.60
C GLU A 144 25.52 -36.86 13.52
N TYR A 145 26.23 -37.07 14.63
CA TYR A 145 27.70 -37.21 14.64
C TYR A 145 28.04 -38.64 15.05
N ASP A 146 28.51 -39.42 14.07
CA ASP A 146 28.96 -40.79 14.26
C ASP A 146 30.49 -40.84 14.07
N SER A 147 31.22 -41.03 15.17
CA SER A 147 32.68 -41.18 15.16
C SER A 147 33.17 -42.56 14.70
N VAL A 148 32.24 -43.47 14.35
CA VAL A 148 32.49 -44.86 13.95
C VAL A 148 32.12 -45.12 12.47
N ARG A 149 31.27 -44.28 11.85
CA ARG A 149 31.12 -44.18 10.40
C ARG A 149 32.44 -43.67 9.81
N GLY A 150 33.29 -44.61 9.40
CA GLY A 150 34.64 -44.34 8.91
C GLY A 150 34.70 -43.35 7.75
N ASP A 151 35.91 -42.86 7.48
CA ASP A 151 36.20 -41.83 6.47
C ASP A 151 35.42 -42.02 5.17
N ILE A 152 34.77 -40.95 4.70
CA ILE A 152 34.11 -40.90 3.39
C ILE A 152 35.17 -41.26 2.34
N PRO A 153 35.01 -42.35 1.57
CA PRO A 153 36.02 -42.73 0.59
C PRO A 153 36.04 -41.69 -0.53
N VAL A 154 37.11 -40.92 -0.56
CA VAL A 154 37.46 -40.05 -1.69
C VAL A 154 38.13 -40.95 -2.73
N TYR A 155 37.52 -41.10 -3.91
CA TYR A 155 38.20 -41.61 -5.11
C TYR A 155 38.80 -40.44 -5.88
#